data_AF-A0A8J7IHM9-F1
#
_entry.id   AF-A0A8J7IHM9-F1
#
_cell.length_a   1.000
_cell.length_b   1.000
_cell.length_c   1.000
_cell.angle_alpha   90.00
_cell.angle_beta   90.00
_cell.angle_gamma   90.00
#
_symmetry.space_group_name_H-M   'P 1'
#
loop_
_entity.id
_entity.type
_entity.pdbx_description
1 polymer ?
#
loop_
_entity_poly.entity_id
_entity_poly.type
_entity_poly.pdbx_seq_one_letter_code
_entity_poly.pdbx_strand_id
1 'polypeptide(L)'
;MASKFIDVREYTVRAHKRQIHTRVFNFVCKECNQTTKRETYGPRPLYCEQCRPPQAPKKSQQPSQKAKPRPMTYKSDIDLG
;
A
#
# COMPACT_ATOMS: atom_id res chain seq x y z
N MET A 1 7.29 -47.20 -5.46
CA MET A 1 7.07 -45.77 -5.79
C MET A 1 8.39 -45.05 -5.65
N ALA A 2 8.85 -44.34 -6.67
CA ALA A 2 10.11 -43.59 -6.60
C ALA A 2 9.90 -42.30 -5.79
N SER A 3 10.63 -42.17 -4.68
CA SER A 3 10.66 -40.96 -3.86
C SER A 3 12.03 -40.31 -3.93
N LYS A 4 12.07 -38.97 -3.86
CA LYS A 4 13.30 -38.20 -3.79
C LYS A 4 13.18 -37.15 -2.69
N PHE A 5 14.29 -36.88 -2.02
CA PHE A 5 14.38 -35.82 -1.02
C PHE A 5 14.58 -34.48 -1.71
N ILE A 6 13.83 -33.47 -1.28
CA ILE A 6 13.92 -32.09 -1.78
C ILE A 6 14.13 -31.20 -0.57
N ASP A 7 15.22 -30.43 -0.57
CA ASP A 7 15.48 -29.41 0.43
C ASP A 7 14.78 -28.10 0.05
N VAL A 8 13.77 -27.72 0.83
CA VAL A 8 13.03 -26.46 0.66
C VAL A 8 13.66 -25.39 1.55
N ARG A 9 14.19 -24.32 0.95
CA ARG A 9 14.71 -23.16 1.69
C ARG A 9 13.55 -22.25 2.08
N GLU A 10 13.15 -22.29 3.35
CA GLU A 10 12.12 -21.40 3.88
C GLU A 10 12.61 -19.94 3.93
N TYR A 11 11.94 -19.04 3.23
CA TYR A 11 12.20 -17.60 3.31
C TYR A 11 11.31 -16.97 4.37
N THR A 12 11.90 -16.58 5.51
CA THR A 12 11.21 -15.86 6.57
C THR A 12 11.13 -14.37 6.22
N VAL A 13 9.91 -13.88 5.94
CA VAL A 13 9.67 -12.46 5.66
C VAL A 13 9.74 -11.67 6.97
N ARG A 14 10.74 -10.79 7.12
CA ARG A 14 10.83 -9.90 8.29
C ARG A 14 9.79 -8.79 8.20
N ALA A 15 9.00 -8.62 9.27
CA ALA A 15 8.06 -7.51 9.38
C ALA A 15 8.82 -6.17 9.49
N HIS A 16 8.60 -5.28 8.53
CA HIS A 16 9.16 -3.93 8.54
C HIS A 16 8.25 -2.95 9.29
N LYS A 17 8.84 -2.10 10.11
CA LYS A 17 8.16 -1.04 10.88
C LYS A 17 8.78 0.29 10.50
N ARG A 18 7.95 1.32 10.27
CA ARG A 18 8.43 2.70 10.10
C ARG A 18 7.75 3.61 11.11
N GLN A 19 8.51 4.55 11.66
CA GLN A 19 7.98 5.63 12.46
C GLN A 19 7.63 6.81 11.53
N ILE A 20 6.40 7.31 11.61
CA ILE A 20 5.96 8.47 10.83
C ILE A 20 5.82 9.64 11.81
N HIS A 21 6.62 10.68 11.62
CA HIS A 21 6.51 11.90 12.42
C HIS A 21 5.44 12.82 11.85
N THR A 22 4.73 13.48 12.75
CA THR A 22 3.82 14.57 12.41
C THR A 22 4.58 15.85 12.12
N ARG A 23 3.97 16.74 11.33
CA ARG A 23 4.45 18.11 11.09
C ARG A 23 3.33 19.09 11.37
N VAL A 24 3.67 20.23 11.99
CA VAL A 24 2.74 21.33 12.20
C VAL A 24 2.86 22.34 11.06
N PHE A 25 1.75 22.60 10.37
CA PHE A 25 1.68 23.59 9.31
C PHE A 25 0.84 24.79 9.75
N ASN A 26 1.41 25.99 9.58
CA ASN A 26 0.67 27.24 9.65
C ASN A 26 0.26 27.63 8.22
N PHE A 27 -1.03 27.80 7.98
CA PHE A 27 -1.56 28.10 6.64
C PHE A 27 -2.84 28.93 6.72
N VAL A 28 -3.23 29.51 5.59
CA VAL A 28 -4.50 30.23 5.44
C VAL A 28 -5.49 29.28 4.80
N CYS A 29 -6.66 29.09 5.43
CA CYS A 29 -7.71 28.25 4.87
C CYS A 29 -8.25 28.83 3.57
N LYS A 30 -8.39 28.02 2.52
CA LYS A 30 -8.92 28.48 1.22
C LYS A 30 -10.38 28.94 1.26
N GLU A 31 -11.18 28.46 2.21
CA GLU A 31 -12.62 28.75 2.28
C GLU A 31 -12.93 29.95 3.19
N CYS A 32 -12.43 29.93 4.43
CA CYS A 32 -12.70 31.00 5.40
C CYS A 32 -11.62 32.09 5.47
N ASN A 33 -10.50 31.92 4.75
CA ASN A 33 -9.34 32.83 4.76
C ASN A 33 -8.73 33.11 6.16
N GLN A 34 -9.06 32.28 7.16
CA GLN A 34 -8.49 32.40 8.50
C GLN A 34 -7.12 31.71 8.59
N THR A 35 -6.20 32.34 9.33
CA THR A 35 -4.91 31.73 9.68
C THR A 35 -5.12 30.59 10.65
N THR A 36 -4.78 29.37 10.25
CA THR A 36 -4.95 28.16 11.07
C THR A 36 -3.64 27.38 11.20
N LYS A 37 -3.53 26.62 12.29
CA LYS A 37 -2.44 25.67 12.53
C LYS A 37 -2.98 24.25 12.56
N ARG A 38 -2.27 23.30 11.95
CA ARG A 38 -2.70 21.89 11.92
C ARG A 38 -1.53 20.93 11.88
N GLU A 39 -1.67 19.86 12.64
CA GLU A 39 -0.73 18.73 12.67
C GLU A 39 -1.17 17.63 11.71
N THR A 40 -0.29 17.22 10.79
CA THR A 40 -0.55 16.11 9.86
C THR A 40 0.66 15.21 9.66
N TYR A 41 0.40 13.92 9.39
CA TYR A 41 1.40 12.94 8.95
C TYR A 41 1.72 13.04 7.45
N GLY A 42 1.05 13.92 6.73
CA GLY A 42 1.02 13.95 5.27
C GLY A 42 1.37 15.33 4.71
N PRO A 43 0.90 15.64 3.48
CA PRO A 43 1.14 16.93 2.87
C PRO A 43 0.45 18.08 3.61
N ARG A 44 0.83 19.31 3.25
CA ARG A 44 0.26 20.54 3.81
C ARG A 44 -1.27 20.57 3.60
N PRO A 45 -2.07 20.79 4.65
CA PRO A 45 -3.53 20.92 4.54
C PRO A 45 -3.96 22.18 3.76
N LEU A 46 -5.09 22.08 3.05
CA LEU A 46 -5.68 23.20 2.30
C LEU A 46 -6.82 23.91 3.05
N TYR A 47 -7.53 23.18 3.90
CA TYR A 47 -8.72 23.64 4.62
C TYR A 47 -8.56 23.50 6.13
N CYS A 48 -9.25 24.38 6.87
CA CYS A 48 -9.37 24.34 8.31
C CYS A 48 -10.09 23.06 8.79
N GLU A 49 -10.10 22.75 10.09
CA GLU A 49 -10.81 21.55 10.60
C GLU A 49 -12.33 21.62 10.40
N GLN A 50 -12.91 22.82 10.45
CA GLN A 50 -14.35 23.04 10.25
C GLN A 50 -14.73 23.04 8.77
N CYS A 51 -13.82 23.54 7.92
CA CYS A 51 -13.98 23.75 6.49
C CYS A 51 -13.66 22.48 5.67
N ARG A 52 -13.12 21.45 6.33
CA ARG A 52 -12.69 20.24 5.63
C ARG A 52 -13.94 19.51 5.09
N PRO A 53 -13.98 19.16 3.80
CA PRO A 53 -15.06 18.35 3.27
C PRO A 53 -15.13 17.01 4.02
N PRO A 54 -16.34 16.49 4.30
CA PRO A 54 -16.51 15.23 5.02
C PRO A 54 -15.69 14.14 4.31
N GLN A 55 -14.84 13.44 5.06
CA GLN A 55 -14.04 12.36 4.49
C GLN A 55 -14.99 11.32 3.90
N ALA A 56 -14.74 10.96 2.63
CA ALA A 56 -15.47 9.87 2.01
C ALA A 56 -15.37 8.63 2.92
N PRO A 57 -16.47 7.89 3.12
CA PRO A 57 -16.44 6.68 3.93
C PRO A 57 -15.32 5.78 3.41
N LYS A 58 -14.48 5.28 4.32
CA LYS A 58 -13.41 4.34 3.98
C LYS A 58 -14.07 3.15 3.29
N LYS A 59 -14.02 3.10 1.96
CA LYS A 59 -14.44 1.90 1.22
C LYS A 59 -13.62 0.77 1.80
N SER A 60 -14.29 -0.21 2.39
CA SER A 60 -13.67 -1.45 2.82
C SER A 60 -12.85 -1.94 1.63
N GLN A 61 -11.55 -2.18 1.86
CA GLN A 61 -10.67 -2.72 0.82
C GLN A 61 -11.31 -4.03 0.38
N GLN A 62 -12.00 -4.02 -0.77
CA GLN A 62 -12.43 -5.26 -1.37
C GLN A 62 -11.16 -6.07 -1.61
N PRO A 63 -11.12 -7.36 -1.20
CA PRO A 63 -9.96 -8.19 -1.43
C PRO A 63 -9.67 -8.16 -2.92
N SER A 64 -8.53 -7.59 -3.29
CA SER A 64 -8.07 -7.57 -4.68
C SER A 64 -8.05 -9.02 -5.15
N GLN A 65 -8.98 -9.40 -6.03
CA GLN A 65 -8.97 -10.73 -6.64
C GLN A 65 -7.68 -10.81 -7.46
N LYS A 66 -6.63 -11.40 -6.88
CA LYS A 66 -5.37 -11.62 -7.57
C LYS A 66 -5.70 -12.47 -8.79
N ALA A 67 -5.51 -11.90 -9.98
CA ALA A 67 -5.71 -12.63 -11.22
C ALA A 67 -4.84 -13.89 -11.20
N LYS A 68 -5.42 -15.03 -11.58
CA LYS A 68 -4.67 -16.28 -11.69
C LYS A 68 -3.52 -16.06 -12.70
N PRO A 69 -2.28 -16.49 -12.39
CA PRO A 69 -1.18 -16.41 -13.34
C PRO A 69 -1.54 -17.20 -14.61
N ARG A 70 -1.17 -16.67 -15.78
CA ARG A 70 -1.41 -17.36 -17.05
C ARG A 70 -0.51 -18.60 -17.12
N PRO A 71 -1.00 -19.74 -17.64
CA PRO A 71 -0.16 -20.91 -17.87
C PRO A 71 0.91 -20.57 -18.90
N MET A 72 2.17 -20.88 -18.58
CA MET A 72 3.31 -20.74 -19.46
C MET A 72 3.64 -22.11 -20.05
N THR A 73 3.42 -22.30 -21.35
CA THR A 73 3.86 -23.49 -22.07
C THR A 73 5.32 -23.32 -22.47
N TYR A 74 6.19 -24.12 -21.86
CA TYR A 74 7.60 -24.22 -22.24
C TYR A 74 7.73 -25.14 -23.45
N LYS A 75 8.36 -24.64 -24.52
CA LYS A 75 8.81 -25.46 -25.64
C LYS A 75 10.31 -25.68 -25.46
N SER A 76 10.74 -26.92 -25.30
CA SER A 76 12.15 -27.32 -25.37
C SER A 76 12.40 -28.05 -26.67
N ASP A 77 13.44 -27.63 -27.40
CA ASP A 77 13.92 -28.29 -28.63
C ASP A 77 14.78 -29.55 -28.33
N ILE A 78 14.47 -30.27 -27.25
CA ILE A 78 15.21 -31.48 -26.87
C ILE A 78 14.26 -32.67 -27.00
N ASP A 79 14.43 -33.41 -28.09
CA ASP A 79 13.87 -34.75 -28.23
C ASP A 79 14.76 -35.71 -27.42
N LEU A 80 14.22 -36.22 -26.31
CA LEU A 80 14.80 -37.36 -25.61
C LEU A 80 14.41 -38.62 -26.38
N GLY A 81 15.26 -39.00 -27.34
CA GLY A 81 15.25 -40.30 -28.01
C GLY A 81 15.70 -41.44 -27.11
#